data_AF-A0A163EGU2-F1
#
_entry.id   AF-A0A163EGU2-F1
#
_cell.length_a   1.000
_cell.length_b   1.000
_cell.length_c   1.000
_cell.angle_alpha   90.00
_cell.angle_beta   90.00
_cell.angle_gamma   90.00
#
_symmetry.space_group_name_H-M   'P 1'
#
loop_
_entity.id
_entity.type
_entity.pdbx_description
1 polymer ?
#
loop_
_entity_poly.entity_id
_entity_poly.type
_entity_poly.pdbx_seq_one_letter_code
_entity_poly.pdbx_strand_id
1 'polypeptide(L)'
;MMQDEYSLPSMYSNTPAGITRKSPGEDSEDSLEDPNDLLADSSSPLRGTYRDHHNGDNQLAWLMLWTALSMLLMTVIPVLADIPDINPWFNGNTLWRLFDPVITLPLNLFVITRADVMVTGGRSRNCGFLSEQSIGWLLWAIGAGIYVQGHGMHTAAALFKHPIEDFNLAHPELVTQYPILHEMYLNMEDLWEHKIAHYMYAFGGMWMSWAQIYVFRNQVHGPLPKFPKIVWALGSFIYGLLLAGVAIEFPAGLIVGLVYTTVIGSICVATILLNKRSLPHGGLLTMGRRMVPQYYLGSCVVGLIIIIGWLGKYGFKNRKESGVAT
;
A
#
# COMPACT_ATOMS: atom_id res chain seq x y z
N MET A 1 -5.13 17.86 56.71
CA MET A 1 -5.63 17.93 55.33
C MET A 1 -4.44 18.28 54.45
N MET A 2 -3.79 17.26 53.89
CA MET A 2 -2.69 17.40 52.93
C MET A 2 -3.30 17.52 51.53
N GLN A 3 -2.87 18.51 50.76
CA GLN A 3 -3.10 18.60 49.32
C GLN A 3 -1.83 18.11 48.63
N ASP A 4 -1.92 16.97 47.95
CA ASP A 4 -0.85 16.47 47.10
C ASP A 4 -0.86 17.23 45.77
N GLU A 5 0.23 17.94 45.49
CA GLU A 5 0.52 18.54 44.17
C GLU A 5 0.91 17.43 43.19
N TYR A 6 0.04 17.16 42.22
CA TYR A 6 0.35 16.28 41.10
C TYR A 6 1.18 17.05 40.06
N SER A 7 2.48 16.78 39.99
CA SER A 7 3.36 17.29 38.93
C SER A 7 3.45 16.30 37.76
N LEU A 8 3.21 16.80 36.54
CA LEU A 8 3.31 16.02 35.31
C LEU A 8 4.78 15.75 34.94
N PRO A 9 5.14 14.54 34.47
CA PRO A 9 6.51 14.25 34.05
C PRO A 9 6.86 15.03 32.77
N SER A 10 7.93 15.83 32.85
CA SER A 10 8.50 16.55 31.70
C SER A 10 9.17 15.55 30.74
N MET A 11 8.80 15.59 29.46
CA MET A 11 9.35 14.76 28.39
C MET A 11 10.77 15.13 27.94
N TYR A 12 11.48 16.06 28.60
CA TYR A 12 12.77 16.60 28.14
C TYR A 12 13.98 16.27 29.02
N SER A 13 13.93 15.23 29.83
CA SER A 13 15.10 14.77 30.60
C SER A 13 15.30 13.27 30.48
N ASN A 14 15.79 12.83 29.32
CA ASN A 14 16.43 11.52 29.16
C ASN A 14 17.61 11.66 28.21
N THR A 15 18.70 12.23 28.71
CA THR A 15 20.02 12.08 28.11
C THR A 15 20.49 10.65 28.42
N PRO A 16 20.83 9.81 27.42
CA PRO A 16 21.38 8.49 27.72
C PRO A 16 22.74 8.64 28.39
N ALA A 17 22.83 8.21 29.65
CA ALA A 17 24.08 8.01 30.35
C ALA A 17 24.86 6.88 29.67
N GLY A 18 26.08 7.16 29.20
CA GLY A 18 26.95 6.12 28.64
C GLY A 18 27.98 6.56 27.61
N ILE A 19 28.62 7.72 27.77
CA ILE A 19 29.89 8.01 27.09
C ILE A 19 30.85 8.54 28.15
N THR A 20 31.45 7.63 28.91
CA THR A 20 32.54 7.94 29.82
C THR A 20 33.79 8.18 28.98
N ARG A 21 34.14 9.46 28.83
CA ARG A 21 35.38 9.94 28.22
C ARG A 21 36.55 9.47 29.10
N LYS A 22 37.35 8.50 28.63
CA LYS A 22 38.63 8.15 29.28
C LYS A 22 39.58 9.35 29.17
N SER A 23 39.96 9.90 30.32
CA SER A 23 41.12 10.78 30.45
C SER A 23 42.36 9.91 30.70
N PRO A 24 43.56 10.26 30.19
CA PRO A 24 44.75 9.45 30.35
C PRO A 24 45.45 9.79 31.68
N GLY A 25 45.93 8.77 32.38
CA GLY A 25 46.77 8.94 33.57
C GLY A 25 46.92 7.67 34.41
N GLU A 26 48.14 7.13 34.38
CA GLU A 26 48.87 6.49 35.47
C GLU A 26 48.52 5.04 35.92
N ASP A 27 49.39 4.13 35.46
CA ASP A 27 50.18 3.13 36.21
C ASP A 27 49.51 2.21 37.23
N SER A 28 49.49 0.89 36.93
CA SER A 28 50.13 -0.16 37.76
C SER A 28 49.83 -1.59 37.25
N GLU A 29 50.89 -2.25 36.80
CA GLU A 29 51.33 -3.64 37.07
C GLU A 29 50.39 -4.87 36.93
N ASP A 30 50.80 -5.73 35.99
CA ASP A 30 50.90 -7.20 36.02
C ASP A 30 49.76 -8.06 36.57
N SER A 31 48.99 -8.63 35.64
CA SER A 31 48.50 -10.00 35.73
C SER A 31 48.58 -10.68 34.36
N LEU A 32 49.45 -11.69 34.26
CA LEU A 32 49.61 -12.57 33.09
C LEU A 32 48.32 -13.37 32.86
N GLU A 33 47.47 -12.89 31.94
CA GLU A 33 46.38 -13.66 31.35
C GLU A 33 46.82 -14.25 30.00
N ASP A 34 46.47 -15.52 29.82
CA ASP A 34 46.81 -16.40 28.70
C ASP A 34 46.37 -15.82 27.33
N PRO A 35 47.25 -15.68 26.31
CA PRO A 35 46.92 -14.97 25.07
C PRO A 35 45.90 -15.66 24.16
N ASN A 36 45.42 -16.86 24.51
CA ASN A 36 44.61 -17.69 23.62
C ASN A 36 43.09 -17.65 23.87
N ASP A 37 42.60 -17.06 24.96
CA ASP A 37 41.15 -17.00 25.25
C ASP A 37 40.46 -15.70 24.81
N LEU A 38 41.20 -14.70 24.33
CA LEU A 38 40.65 -13.42 23.84
C LEU A 38 40.35 -13.38 22.33
N LEU A 39 40.55 -14.50 21.61
CA LEU A 39 40.29 -14.58 20.16
C LEU A 39 38.97 -15.27 19.78
N ALA A 40 38.17 -15.71 20.76
CA ALA A 40 36.93 -16.44 20.48
C ALA A 40 35.65 -15.57 20.40
N ASP A 41 35.66 -14.29 20.80
CA ASP A 41 34.40 -13.51 20.95
C ASP A 41 34.34 -12.18 20.18
N SER A 42 35.24 -11.94 19.22
CA SER A 42 35.22 -10.71 18.39
C SER A 42 34.49 -10.85 17.05
N SER A 43 34.02 -12.05 16.70
CA SER A 43 32.97 -12.22 15.68
C SER A 43 31.62 -12.29 16.40
N SER A 44 30.83 -11.23 16.49
CA SER A 44 30.02 -10.88 15.33
C SER A 44 28.98 -9.76 15.54
N PRO A 45 29.37 -8.50 15.79
CA PRO A 45 28.43 -7.37 15.66
C PRO A 45 27.81 -7.31 14.24
N LEU A 46 28.57 -7.71 13.21
CA LEU A 46 28.10 -7.81 11.83
C LEU A 46 27.05 -8.89 11.60
N ARG A 47 27.07 -10.02 12.34
CA ARG A 47 26.10 -11.12 12.16
C ARG A 47 24.75 -10.78 12.78
N GLY A 48 24.73 -10.00 13.86
CA GLY A 48 23.53 -9.41 14.44
C GLY A 48 22.84 -8.45 13.46
N THR A 49 23.58 -7.48 12.92
CA THR A 49 23.03 -6.48 11.98
C THR A 49 22.51 -7.11 10.67
N TYR A 50 23.18 -8.13 10.13
CA TYR A 50 22.71 -8.86 8.95
C TYR A 50 21.44 -9.70 9.23
N ARG A 51 21.34 -10.31 10.42
CA ARG A 51 20.19 -11.13 10.83
C ARG A 51 18.95 -10.26 11.10
N ASP A 52 19.13 -9.07 11.65
CA ASP A 52 18.04 -8.12 11.90
C ASP A 52 17.49 -7.51 10.59
N HIS A 53 18.36 -7.18 9.63
CA HIS A 53 17.92 -6.79 8.29
C HIS A 53 17.14 -7.90 7.57
N HIS A 54 17.59 -9.15 7.68
CA HIS A 54 16.89 -10.26 7.06
C HIS A 54 15.49 -10.50 7.67
N ASN A 55 15.35 -10.40 9.00
CA ASN A 55 14.04 -10.51 9.63
C ASN A 55 13.09 -9.36 9.19
N GLY A 56 13.62 -8.14 9.07
CA GLY A 56 12.87 -7.00 8.53
C GLY A 56 12.40 -7.21 7.09
N ASP A 57 13.27 -7.71 6.22
CA ASP A 57 12.95 -8.00 4.81
C ASP A 57 11.89 -9.09 4.68
N ASN A 58 11.94 -10.13 5.51
CA ASN A 58 10.92 -11.19 5.53
C ASN A 58 9.55 -10.63 5.96
N GLN A 59 9.52 -9.83 7.02
CA GLN A 59 8.28 -9.19 7.48
C GLN A 59 7.70 -8.27 6.39
N LEU A 60 8.54 -7.49 5.71
CA LEU A 60 8.11 -6.63 4.61
C LEU A 60 7.52 -7.44 3.46
N ALA A 61 8.16 -8.54 3.03
CA ALA A 61 7.64 -9.41 1.97
C ALA A 61 6.23 -9.94 2.30
N TRP A 62 6.03 -10.41 3.52
CA TRP A 62 4.71 -10.89 3.99
C TRP A 62 3.69 -9.77 4.07
N LEU A 63 4.05 -8.59 4.59
CA LEU A 63 3.16 -7.44 4.64
C LEU A 63 2.69 -7.04 3.25
N MET A 64 3.59 -7.00 2.27
CA MET A 64 3.23 -6.67 0.88
C MET A 64 2.31 -7.72 0.26
N LEU A 65 2.56 -9.01 0.50
CA LEU A 65 1.66 -10.09 0.07
C LEU A 65 0.28 -9.94 0.70
N TRP A 66 0.20 -9.81 2.02
CA TRP A 66 -1.08 -9.70 2.73
C TRP A 66 -1.83 -8.44 2.34
N THR A 67 -1.15 -7.31 2.16
CA THR A 67 -1.80 -6.07 1.69
C THR A 67 -2.46 -6.30 0.33
N ALA A 68 -1.73 -6.86 -0.64
CA ALA A 68 -2.27 -7.12 -1.97
C ALA A 68 -3.36 -8.20 -1.98
N LEU A 69 -3.20 -9.27 -1.20
CA LEU A 69 -4.20 -10.33 -1.07
C LEU A 69 -5.48 -9.79 -0.42
N SER A 70 -5.38 -9.01 0.65
CA SER A 70 -6.53 -8.37 1.28
C SER A 70 -7.25 -7.44 0.32
N MET A 71 -6.54 -6.57 -0.41
CA MET A 71 -7.16 -5.72 -1.43
C MET A 71 -7.85 -6.53 -2.53
N LEU A 72 -7.22 -7.61 -3.01
CA LEU A 72 -7.83 -8.51 -4.00
C LEU A 72 -9.09 -9.18 -3.46
N LEU A 73 -9.05 -9.74 -2.24
CA LEU A 73 -10.22 -10.38 -1.63
C LEU A 73 -11.37 -9.38 -1.43
N MET A 74 -11.05 -8.16 -0.97
CA MET A 74 -12.06 -7.10 -0.79
C MET A 74 -12.69 -6.67 -2.10
N THR A 75 -11.93 -6.70 -3.20
CA THR A 75 -12.41 -6.33 -4.54
C THR A 75 -13.20 -7.47 -5.19
N VAL A 76 -12.73 -8.71 -5.07
CA VAL A 76 -13.25 -9.86 -5.82
C VAL A 76 -14.49 -10.47 -5.17
N ILE A 77 -14.54 -10.55 -3.83
CA ILE A 77 -15.65 -11.20 -3.14
C ILE A 77 -17.01 -10.58 -3.47
N PRO A 78 -17.20 -9.24 -3.44
CA PRO A 78 -18.48 -8.62 -3.82
C PRO A 78 -18.87 -8.80 -5.30
N VAL A 79 -17.94 -9.28 -6.13
CA VAL A 79 -18.14 -9.51 -7.57
C VAL A 79 -18.45 -10.98 -7.86
N LEU A 80 -17.94 -11.91 -7.05
CA LEU A 80 -18.12 -13.36 -7.24
C LEU A 80 -19.13 -13.99 -6.30
N ALA A 81 -19.39 -13.37 -5.15
CA ALA A 81 -20.34 -13.85 -4.17
C ALA A 81 -21.49 -12.84 -4.08
N ASP A 82 -22.71 -13.31 -4.36
CA ASP A 82 -23.92 -12.57 -4.04
C ASP A 82 -24.15 -12.66 -2.53
N ILE A 83 -23.59 -11.71 -1.78
CA ILE A 83 -23.78 -11.65 -0.33
C ILE A 83 -25.22 -11.20 -0.06
N PRO A 84 -26.01 -11.96 0.73
CA PRO A 84 -27.40 -11.65 1.00
C PRO A 84 -27.61 -10.24 1.55
N ASP A 85 -28.76 -9.67 1.24
CA ASP A 85 -29.16 -8.37 1.77
C ASP A 85 -29.38 -8.43 3.29
N ILE A 86 -28.95 -7.38 3.98
CA ILE A 86 -29.13 -7.25 5.43
C ILE A 86 -30.51 -6.66 5.70
N ASN A 87 -30.91 -5.70 4.89
CA ASN A 87 -32.25 -5.12 4.84
C ASN A 87 -32.49 -4.56 3.40
N PRO A 88 -33.72 -4.13 3.06
CA PRO A 88 -34.04 -3.62 1.72
C PRO A 88 -33.19 -2.43 1.23
N TRP A 89 -32.49 -1.76 2.14
CA TRP A 89 -31.73 -0.53 1.89
C TRP A 89 -30.22 -0.82 1.84
N PHE A 90 -29.79 -1.99 2.32
CA PHE A 90 -28.39 -2.28 2.58
C PHE A 90 -28.03 -3.72 2.25
N ASN A 91 -27.38 -3.89 1.09
CA ASN A 91 -26.91 -5.19 0.63
C ASN A 91 -25.60 -5.60 1.32
N GLY A 92 -25.38 -6.92 1.41
CA GLY A 92 -24.17 -7.47 2.02
C GLY A 92 -22.89 -7.08 1.27
N ASN A 93 -22.97 -6.88 -0.04
CA ASN A 93 -21.86 -6.41 -0.87
C ASN A 93 -21.37 -5.00 -0.48
N THR A 94 -22.29 -4.11 -0.10
CA THR A 94 -21.98 -2.75 0.37
C THR A 94 -21.34 -2.80 1.75
N LEU A 95 -21.84 -3.66 2.65
CA LEU A 95 -21.19 -3.87 3.95
C LEU A 95 -19.76 -4.41 3.78
N TRP A 96 -19.57 -5.36 2.86
CA TRP A 96 -18.24 -5.91 2.59
C TRP A 96 -17.26 -4.83 2.10
N ARG A 97 -17.69 -3.99 1.15
CA ARG A 97 -16.90 -2.85 0.66
C ARG A 97 -16.62 -1.83 1.76
N LEU A 98 -17.56 -1.59 2.68
CA LEU A 98 -17.36 -0.70 3.83
C LEU A 98 -16.22 -1.18 4.76
N PHE A 99 -16.03 -2.50 4.90
CA PHE A 99 -14.95 -3.07 5.73
C PHE A 99 -13.58 -3.08 5.04
N ASP A 100 -13.51 -2.90 3.73
CA ASP A 100 -12.24 -2.85 2.99
C ASP A 100 -11.24 -1.89 3.64
N PRO A 101 -11.51 -0.58 3.80
CA PRO A 101 -10.56 0.36 4.38
C PRO A 101 -10.20 0.04 5.83
N VAL A 102 -11.04 -0.68 6.58
CA VAL A 102 -10.73 -1.10 7.95
C VAL A 102 -9.60 -2.14 7.98
N ILE A 103 -9.44 -2.92 6.91
CA ILE A 103 -8.44 -3.99 6.81
C ILE A 103 -7.25 -3.57 5.95
N THR A 104 -7.50 -3.00 4.77
CA THR A 104 -6.44 -2.70 3.79
C THR A 104 -5.64 -1.47 4.17
N LEU A 105 -6.25 -0.46 4.80
CA LEU A 105 -5.55 0.76 5.19
C LEU A 105 -4.51 0.51 6.29
N PRO A 106 -4.80 -0.22 7.39
CA PRO A 106 -3.78 -0.58 8.37
C PRO A 106 -2.64 -1.40 7.79
N LEU A 107 -2.92 -2.34 6.88
CA LEU A 107 -1.87 -3.12 6.21
C LEU A 107 -0.97 -2.21 5.35
N ASN A 108 -1.57 -1.27 4.61
CA ASN A 108 -0.83 -0.29 3.82
C ASN A 108 0.04 0.62 4.72
N LEU A 109 -0.52 1.05 5.87
CA LEU A 109 0.19 1.81 6.90
C LEU A 109 1.38 1.02 7.46
N PHE A 110 1.22 -0.28 7.72
CA PHE A 110 2.32 -1.13 8.19
C PHE A 110 3.41 -1.32 7.14
N VAL A 111 3.10 -1.28 5.85
CA VAL A 111 4.14 -1.28 4.81
C VAL A 111 4.94 0.02 4.86
N ILE A 112 4.28 1.18 4.89
CA ILE A 112 5.00 2.46 4.82
C ILE A 112 5.85 2.72 6.07
N THR A 113 5.41 2.30 7.27
CA THR A 113 6.16 2.49 8.52
C THR A 113 7.46 1.67 8.58
N ARG A 114 7.63 0.69 7.70
CA ARG A 114 8.87 -0.11 7.57
C ARG A 114 9.95 0.55 6.74
N ALA A 115 9.66 1.68 6.10
CA ALA A 115 10.68 2.41 5.35
C ALA A 115 11.67 3.10 6.30
N ASP A 116 12.96 3.00 6.01
CA ASP A 116 14.03 3.62 6.83
C ASP A 116 13.82 5.13 6.99
N VAL A 117 13.32 5.80 5.95
CA VAL A 117 12.99 7.23 5.95
C VAL A 117 11.94 7.57 7.00
N MET A 118 11.00 6.66 7.27
CA MET A 118 9.92 6.87 8.21
C MET A 118 10.35 6.68 9.66
N VAL A 119 11.41 5.89 9.91
CA VAL A 119 11.97 5.65 11.25
C VAL A 119 13.06 6.66 11.58
N THR A 120 13.93 6.97 10.62
CA THR A 120 15.12 7.82 10.84
C THR A 120 14.87 9.31 10.58
N GLY A 121 13.67 9.69 10.12
CA GLY A 121 13.31 11.05 9.72
C GLY A 121 13.75 11.42 8.28
N GLY A 122 14.61 10.61 7.67
CA GLY A 122 15.18 10.86 6.34
C GLY A 122 16.07 12.10 6.28
N ARG A 123 16.51 12.49 5.07
CA ARG A 123 17.32 13.71 4.90
C ARG A 123 16.45 14.86 4.41
N SER A 124 16.58 16.05 4.98
CA SER A 124 15.94 17.29 4.46
C SER A 124 16.63 17.72 3.15
N ARG A 125 16.37 17.00 2.06
CA ARG A 125 17.02 17.27 0.75
C ARG A 125 16.04 17.62 -0.37
N ASN A 126 14.73 17.40 -0.20
CA ASN A 126 13.80 17.43 -1.33
C ASN A 126 12.87 18.67 -1.37
N CYS A 127 12.51 19.29 -0.23
CA CYS A 127 11.63 20.49 -0.21
C CYS A 127 11.86 21.39 1.03
N GLY A 128 12.97 22.14 1.07
CA GLY A 128 13.20 23.15 2.12
C GLY A 128 13.16 22.58 3.55
N PHE A 129 12.42 23.22 4.46
CA PHE A 129 12.34 22.82 5.88
C PHE A 129 11.63 21.48 6.14
N LEU A 130 10.97 20.87 5.15
CA LEU A 130 10.27 19.61 5.35
C LEU A 130 11.23 18.41 5.27
N SER A 131 11.12 17.51 6.25
CA SER A 131 11.83 16.23 6.23
C SER A 131 11.22 15.30 5.18
N GLU A 132 12.01 14.35 4.67
CA GLU A 132 11.51 13.32 3.75
C GLU A 132 10.41 12.47 4.39
N GLN A 133 10.46 12.27 5.72
CA GLN A 133 9.42 11.63 6.50
C GLN A 133 8.10 12.40 6.45
N SER A 134 8.12 13.73 6.65
CA SER A 134 6.91 14.56 6.58
C SER A 134 6.25 14.50 5.20
N ILE A 135 7.06 14.53 4.13
CA ILE A 135 6.55 14.39 2.76
C ILE A 135 5.95 12.99 2.56
N GLY A 136 6.62 11.94 3.05
CA GLY A 136 6.11 10.57 2.99
C GLY A 136 4.76 10.41 3.67
N TRP A 137 4.62 10.94 4.89
CA TRP A 137 3.35 10.95 5.62
C TRP A 137 2.27 11.75 4.91
N LEU A 138 2.59 12.93 4.39
CA LEU A 138 1.63 13.77 3.67
C LEU A 138 1.11 13.06 2.42
N LEU A 139 2.01 12.51 1.59
CA LEU A 139 1.62 11.78 0.39
C LEU A 139 0.75 10.57 0.74
N TRP A 140 1.13 9.79 1.75
CA TRP A 140 0.34 8.64 2.18
C TRP A 140 -1.04 9.05 2.72
N ALA A 141 -1.10 10.07 3.58
CA ALA A 141 -2.34 10.54 4.19
C ALA A 141 -3.33 11.10 3.16
N ILE A 142 -2.86 11.79 2.11
CA ILE A 142 -3.70 12.23 1.00
C ILE A 142 -4.31 11.01 0.28
N GLY A 143 -3.48 10.02 -0.06
CA GLY A 143 -3.96 8.79 -0.72
C GLY A 143 -4.96 8.02 0.14
N ALA A 144 -4.64 7.85 1.43
CA ALA A 144 -5.51 7.23 2.43
C ALA A 144 -6.85 7.97 2.57
N GLY A 145 -6.81 9.30 2.65
CA GLY A 145 -7.99 10.14 2.77
C GLY A 145 -8.91 10.02 1.56
N ILE A 146 -8.36 10.01 0.34
CA ILE A 146 -9.14 9.79 -0.88
C ILE A 146 -9.69 8.36 -0.92
N TYR A 147 -8.89 7.37 -0.51
CA TYR A 147 -9.29 5.96 -0.44
C TYR A 147 -10.53 5.76 0.42
N VAL A 148 -10.49 6.24 1.66
CA VAL A 148 -11.59 6.10 2.63
C VAL A 148 -12.81 6.91 2.19
N GLN A 149 -12.62 8.12 1.65
CA GLN A 149 -13.72 8.93 1.14
C GLN A 149 -14.44 8.25 -0.03
N GLY A 150 -13.70 7.63 -0.96
CA GLY A 150 -14.28 6.85 -2.05
C GLY A 150 -15.16 5.72 -1.53
N HIS A 151 -14.67 4.93 -0.57
CA HIS A 151 -15.47 3.88 0.08
C HIS A 151 -16.73 4.44 0.78
N GLY A 152 -16.60 5.55 1.52
CA GLY A 152 -17.74 6.19 2.18
C GLY A 152 -18.80 6.71 1.20
N MET A 153 -18.38 7.36 0.11
CA MET A 153 -19.29 7.82 -0.95
C MET A 153 -19.98 6.65 -1.66
N HIS A 154 -19.25 5.57 -1.91
CA HIS A 154 -19.83 4.35 -2.47
C HIS A 154 -20.96 3.82 -1.58
N THR A 155 -20.68 3.65 -0.28
CA THR A 155 -21.67 3.14 0.67
C THR A 155 -22.88 4.07 0.77
N ALA A 156 -22.67 5.38 0.80
CA ALA A 156 -23.75 6.35 0.84
C ALA A 156 -24.62 6.32 -0.43
N ALA A 157 -23.99 6.23 -1.61
CA ALA A 157 -24.69 6.13 -2.88
C ALA A 157 -25.53 4.84 -2.96
N ALA A 158 -24.97 3.70 -2.53
CA ALA A 158 -25.69 2.43 -2.49
C ALA A 158 -26.90 2.47 -1.54
N LEU A 159 -26.72 3.01 -0.33
CA LEU A 159 -27.80 3.18 0.67
C LEU A 159 -28.95 4.06 0.15
N PHE A 160 -28.65 5.01 -0.74
CA PHE A 160 -29.67 5.87 -1.37
C PHE A 160 -30.28 5.24 -2.62
N LYS A 161 -29.51 4.46 -3.38
CA LYS A 161 -29.94 3.85 -4.64
C LYS A 161 -31.00 2.76 -4.41
N HIS A 162 -30.73 1.80 -3.53
CA HIS A 162 -31.60 0.62 -3.34
C HIS A 162 -33.06 0.96 -3.02
N PRO A 163 -33.36 1.93 -2.13
CA PRO A 163 -34.75 2.29 -1.87
C PRO A 163 -35.47 2.92 -3.05
N ILE A 164 -34.75 3.65 -3.89
CA ILE A 164 -35.30 4.25 -5.12
C ILE A 164 -35.50 3.17 -6.18
N GLU A 165 -34.58 2.22 -6.27
CA GLU A 165 -34.71 1.03 -7.11
C GLU A 165 -35.98 0.24 -6.76
N ASP A 166 -36.13 -0.10 -5.48
CA ASP A 166 -37.32 -0.80 -4.96
C ASP A 166 -38.62 -0.03 -5.25
N PHE A 167 -38.62 1.30 -5.04
CA PHE A 167 -39.78 2.13 -5.35
C PHE A 167 -40.09 2.13 -6.85
N ASN A 168 -39.08 2.29 -7.71
CA ASN A 168 -39.24 2.32 -9.16
C ASN A 168 -39.74 0.98 -9.71
N LEU A 169 -39.28 -0.14 -9.14
CA LEU A 169 -39.73 -1.49 -9.49
C LEU A 169 -41.16 -1.76 -9.02
N ALA A 170 -41.55 -1.25 -7.84
CA ALA A 170 -42.90 -1.41 -7.29
C ALA A 170 -43.95 -0.52 -7.99
N HIS A 171 -43.53 0.63 -8.54
CA HIS A 171 -44.41 1.65 -9.12
C HIS A 171 -43.99 2.09 -10.54
N PRO A 172 -43.95 1.18 -11.53
CA PRO A 172 -43.50 1.49 -12.89
C PRO A 172 -44.37 2.56 -13.57
N GLU A 173 -45.65 2.67 -13.19
CA GLU A 173 -46.57 3.71 -13.65
C GLU A 173 -46.09 5.12 -13.26
N LEU A 174 -45.57 5.27 -12.04
CA LEU A 174 -45.06 6.55 -11.54
C LEU A 174 -43.73 6.91 -12.20
N VAL A 175 -42.88 5.93 -12.49
CA VAL A 175 -41.63 6.16 -13.24
C VAL A 175 -41.92 6.63 -14.66
N THR A 176 -42.94 6.05 -15.30
CA THR A 176 -43.38 6.47 -16.65
C THR A 176 -43.94 7.89 -16.63
N GLN A 177 -44.70 8.25 -15.59
CA GLN A 177 -45.27 9.58 -15.42
C GLN A 177 -44.22 10.63 -15.01
N TYR A 178 -43.25 10.24 -14.19
CA TYR A 178 -42.19 11.09 -13.65
C TYR A 178 -40.81 10.46 -13.90
N PRO A 179 -40.25 10.60 -15.12
CA PRO A 179 -38.96 10.01 -15.50
C PRO A 179 -37.79 10.39 -14.58
N ILE A 180 -37.90 11.52 -13.90
CA ILE A 180 -36.94 12.01 -12.90
C ILE A 180 -36.63 10.96 -11.80
N LEU A 181 -37.57 10.07 -11.46
CA LEU A 181 -37.35 9.01 -10.48
C LEU A 181 -36.32 7.98 -10.94
N HIS A 182 -36.32 7.66 -12.23
CA HIS A 182 -35.29 6.81 -12.83
C HIS A 182 -33.97 7.57 -12.99
N GLU A 183 -34.02 8.86 -13.34
CA GLU A 183 -32.82 9.70 -13.40
C GLU A 183 -32.12 9.82 -12.04
N MET A 184 -32.89 9.91 -10.93
CA MET A 184 -32.33 9.91 -9.57
C MET A 184 -31.59 8.60 -9.25
N TYR A 185 -32.15 7.46 -9.66
CA TYR A 185 -31.51 6.15 -9.54
C TYR A 185 -30.19 6.12 -10.34
N LEU A 186 -30.25 6.44 -11.64
CA LEU A 186 -29.07 6.45 -12.51
C LEU A 186 -28.00 7.44 -12.02
N ASN A 187 -28.41 8.58 -11.45
CA ASN A 187 -27.46 9.53 -10.88
C ASN A 187 -26.70 8.93 -9.69
N MET A 188 -27.36 8.19 -8.79
CA MET A 188 -26.64 7.52 -7.71
C MET A 188 -25.80 6.35 -8.20
N GLU A 189 -26.35 5.51 -9.08
CA GLU A 189 -25.65 4.33 -9.58
C GLU A 189 -24.46 4.69 -10.48
N ASP A 190 -24.72 5.35 -11.60
CA ASP A 190 -23.70 5.54 -12.63
C ASP A 190 -22.73 6.64 -12.27
N LEU A 191 -23.20 7.75 -11.70
CA LEU A 191 -22.33 8.88 -11.39
C LEU A 191 -21.63 8.68 -10.04
N TRP A 192 -22.39 8.59 -8.95
CA TRP A 192 -21.81 8.61 -7.61
C TRP A 192 -21.12 7.28 -7.25
N GLU A 193 -21.78 6.15 -7.44
CA GLU A 193 -21.21 4.82 -7.14
C GLU A 193 -20.11 4.45 -8.16
N HIS A 194 -20.45 4.39 -9.45
CA HIS A 194 -19.57 3.84 -10.49
C HIS A 194 -18.48 4.80 -11.02
N LYS A 195 -18.77 6.10 -11.20
CA LYS A 195 -17.79 7.04 -11.79
C LYS A 195 -17.00 7.83 -10.77
N ILE A 196 -17.60 8.23 -9.66
CA ILE A 196 -16.92 9.03 -8.63
C ILE A 196 -16.28 8.10 -7.60
N ALA A 197 -17.07 7.32 -6.87
CA ALA A 197 -16.58 6.59 -5.71
C ALA A 197 -15.57 5.49 -6.08
N HIS A 198 -15.85 4.68 -7.10
CA HIS A 198 -14.92 3.65 -7.59
C HIS A 198 -13.58 4.22 -8.04
N TYR A 199 -13.57 5.30 -8.83
CA TYR A 199 -12.32 5.94 -9.26
C TYR A 199 -11.59 6.62 -8.10
N MET A 200 -12.32 7.20 -7.13
CA MET A 200 -11.71 7.80 -5.95
C MET A 200 -10.94 6.77 -5.14
N TYR A 201 -11.56 5.65 -4.73
CA TYR A 201 -10.78 4.68 -3.95
C TYR A 201 -9.71 3.99 -4.79
N ALA A 202 -9.92 3.72 -6.08
CA ALA A 202 -8.87 3.17 -6.93
C ALA A 202 -7.66 4.12 -6.99
N PHE A 203 -7.92 5.42 -7.21
CA PHE A 203 -6.90 6.47 -7.21
C PHE A 203 -6.20 6.60 -5.85
N GLY A 204 -6.95 6.59 -4.74
CA GLY A 204 -6.39 6.62 -3.40
C GLY A 204 -5.43 5.45 -3.13
N GLY A 205 -5.82 4.24 -3.55
CA GLY A 205 -4.99 3.03 -3.46
C GLY A 205 -3.70 3.16 -4.28
N MET A 206 -3.80 3.64 -5.52
CA MET A 206 -2.65 3.92 -6.38
C MET A 206 -1.73 4.98 -5.77
N TRP A 207 -2.29 6.05 -5.20
CA TRP A 207 -1.53 7.12 -4.57
C TRP A 207 -0.78 6.65 -3.33
N MET A 208 -1.36 5.76 -2.53
CA MET A 208 -0.65 5.11 -1.42
C MET A 208 0.54 4.28 -1.92
N SER A 209 0.40 3.56 -3.04
CA SER A 209 1.51 2.83 -3.66
C SER A 209 2.62 3.76 -4.17
N TRP A 210 2.28 4.93 -4.71
CA TRP A 210 3.27 5.98 -5.01
C TRP A 210 4.03 6.44 -3.77
N ALA A 211 3.32 6.69 -2.66
CA ALA A 211 3.95 7.09 -1.40
C ALA A 211 4.93 6.02 -0.91
N GLN A 212 4.57 4.73 -1.03
CA GLN A 212 5.47 3.62 -0.71
C GLN A 212 6.70 3.58 -1.62
N ILE A 213 6.53 3.67 -2.95
CA ILE A 213 7.68 3.72 -3.89
C ILE A 213 8.60 4.88 -3.52
N TYR A 214 8.03 6.05 -3.21
CA TYR A 214 8.78 7.22 -2.79
C TYR A 214 9.59 6.92 -1.53
N VAL A 215 8.99 6.52 -0.41
CA VAL A 215 9.73 6.36 0.85
C VAL A 215 10.79 5.25 0.81
N PHE A 216 10.55 4.19 0.03
CA PHE A 216 11.50 3.07 -0.13
C PHE A 216 12.55 3.29 -1.24
N ARG A 217 12.48 4.40 -2.00
CA ARG A 217 13.32 4.64 -3.20
C ARG A 217 14.83 4.48 -2.99
N ASN A 218 15.29 4.78 -1.77
CA ASN A 218 16.72 4.77 -1.41
C ASN A 218 17.14 3.51 -0.66
N GLN A 219 16.18 2.74 -0.13
CA GLN A 219 16.43 1.57 0.70
C GLN A 219 16.98 0.41 -0.14
N VAL A 220 17.98 -0.28 0.40
CA VAL A 220 18.62 -1.43 -0.23
C VAL A 220 18.56 -2.59 0.72
N HIS A 221 18.08 -3.71 0.20
CA HIS A 221 17.92 -4.94 0.94
C HIS A 221 19.03 -5.92 0.58
N GLY A 222 19.27 -6.89 1.46
CA GLY A 222 20.15 -8.01 1.15
C GLY A 222 19.58 -8.87 0.00
N PRO A 223 20.36 -9.81 -0.55
CA PRO A 223 19.78 -10.83 -1.41
C PRO A 223 18.71 -11.60 -0.62
N LEU A 224 17.46 -11.52 -1.07
CA LEU A 224 16.37 -12.22 -0.42
C LEU A 224 16.62 -13.74 -0.44
N PRO A 225 16.46 -14.43 0.70
CA PRO A 225 16.48 -15.88 0.72
C PRO A 225 15.33 -16.45 -0.11
N LYS A 226 15.43 -17.75 -0.42
CA LYS A 226 14.51 -18.44 -1.34
C LYS A 226 13.04 -18.23 -0.95
N PHE A 227 12.71 -18.41 0.33
CA PHE A 227 11.31 -18.35 0.79
C PHE A 227 10.71 -16.94 0.75
N PRO A 228 11.31 -15.89 1.37
CA PRO A 228 10.80 -14.53 1.24
C PRO A 228 10.75 -14.01 -0.20
N LYS A 229 11.67 -14.47 -1.06
CA LYS A 229 11.67 -14.14 -2.50
C LYS A 229 10.43 -14.69 -3.21
N ILE A 230 9.99 -15.91 -2.89
CA ILE A 230 8.75 -16.48 -3.43
C ILE A 230 7.53 -15.70 -2.94
N VAL A 231 7.46 -15.42 -1.63
CA VAL A 231 6.38 -14.63 -1.02
C VAL A 231 6.27 -13.25 -1.67
N TRP A 232 7.40 -12.56 -1.84
CA TRP A 232 7.49 -11.27 -2.50
C TRP A 232 7.05 -11.33 -3.96
N ALA A 233 7.51 -12.31 -4.73
CA ALA A 233 7.13 -12.50 -6.13
C ALA A 233 5.64 -12.81 -6.28
N LEU A 234 5.09 -13.66 -5.41
CA LEU A 234 3.67 -13.98 -5.37
C LEU A 234 2.83 -12.74 -5.06
N GLY A 235 3.25 -11.94 -4.08
CA GLY A 235 2.57 -10.68 -3.78
C GLY A 235 2.59 -9.72 -4.98
N SER A 236 3.74 -9.60 -5.66
CA SER A 236 3.87 -8.77 -6.87
C SER A 236 2.92 -9.24 -7.98
N PHE A 237 2.83 -10.56 -8.17
CA PHE A 237 1.89 -11.16 -9.12
C PHE A 237 0.43 -10.86 -8.75
N ILE A 238 0.02 -11.09 -7.50
CA ILE A 238 -1.34 -10.82 -7.00
C ILE A 238 -1.72 -9.35 -7.16
N TYR A 239 -0.81 -8.42 -6.82
CA TYR A 239 -1.07 -7.00 -7.03
C TYR A 239 -1.18 -6.65 -8.53
N GLY A 240 -0.43 -7.33 -9.40
CA GLY A 240 -0.59 -7.20 -10.85
C GLY A 240 -1.95 -7.70 -11.36
N LEU A 241 -2.46 -8.79 -10.80
CA LEU A 241 -3.82 -9.27 -11.07
C LEU A 241 -4.89 -8.26 -10.63
N LEU A 242 -4.72 -7.66 -9.45
CA LEU A 242 -5.60 -6.61 -8.95
C LEU A 242 -5.65 -5.43 -9.92
N LEU A 243 -4.49 -4.93 -10.37
CA LEU A 243 -4.42 -3.82 -11.34
C LEU A 243 -5.14 -4.15 -12.65
N ALA A 244 -4.92 -5.35 -13.19
CA ALA A 244 -5.59 -5.77 -14.41
C ALA A 244 -7.10 -5.96 -14.22
N GLY A 245 -7.51 -6.58 -13.11
CA GLY A 245 -8.92 -6.78 -12.77
C GLY A 245 -9.68 -5.47 -12.67
N VAL A 246 -9.15 -4.51 -11.93
CA VAL A 246 -9.67 -3.13 -11.83
C VAL A 246 -9.74 -2.47 -13.21
N ALA A 247 -8.69 -2.57 -14.01
CA ALA A 247 -8.66 -1.95 -15.34
C ALA A 247 -9.73 -2.55 -16.28
N ILE A 248 -9.98 -3.85 -16.22
CA ILE A 248 -10.96 -4.54 -17.05
C ILE A 248 -12.40 -4.27 -16.57
N GLU A 249 -12.60 -4.07 -15.28
CA GLU A 249 -13.93 -3.89 -14.70
C GLU A 249 -14.55 -2.53 -15.06
N PHE A 250 -13.75 -1.46 -15.08
CA PHE A 250 -14.27 -0.10 -15.19
C PHE A 250 -14.43 0.42 -16.63
N PRO A 251 -15.45 1.27 -16.92
CA PRO A 251 -15.71 1.80 -18.27
C PRO A 251 -14.55 2.54 -18.95
N ALA A 252 -13.70 3.24 -18.19
CA ALA A 252 -12.46 3.82 -18.69
C ALA A 252 -11.22 3.17 -18.03
N GLY A 253 -11.41 2.03 -17.37
CA GLY A 253 -10.40 1.34 -16.58
C GLY A 253 -9.22 0.90 -17.42
N LEU A 254 -9.43 0.43 -18.65
CA LEU A 254 -8.36 -0.04 -19.53
C LEU A 254 -7.37 1.08 -19.90
N ILE A 255 -7.90 2.27 -20.21
CA ILE A 255 -7.08 3.45 -20.53
C ILE A 255 -6.31 3.88 -19.27
N VAL A 256 -7.01 4.00 -18.14
CA VAL A 256 -6.39 4.38 -16.86
C VAL A 256 -5.32 3.37 -16.44
N GLY A 257 -5.59 2.08 -16.58
CA GLY A 257 -4.68 0.98 -16.27
C GLY A 257 -3.43 0.99 -17.16
N LEU A 258 -3.57 1.25 -18.46
CA LEU A 258 -2.43 1.43 -19.38
C LEU A 258 -1.54 2.61 -18.97
N VAL A 259 -2.16 3.77 -18.74
CA VAL A 259 -1.43 4.98 -18.32
C VAL A 259 -0.72 4.72 -17.00
N TYR A 260 -1.40 4.13 -16.02
CA TYR A 260 -0.83 3.83 -14.72
C TYR A 260 0.34 2.86 -14.79
N THR A 261 0.15 1.69 -15.40
CA THR A 261 1.21 0.66 -15.48
C THR A 261 2.43 1.16 -16.24
N THR A 262 2.23 2.01 -17.25
CA THR A 262 3.32 2.64 -18.01
C THR A 262 4.05 3.69 -17.18
N VAL A 263 3.32 4.63 -16.55
CA VAL A 263 3.92 5.73 -15.78
C VAL A 263 4.60 5.20 -14.53
N ILE A 264 3.94 4.35 -13.73
CA ILE A 264 4.55 3.76 -12.54
C ILE A 264 5.66 2.79 -12.87
N GLY A 265 5.48 1.95 -13.89
CA GLY A 265 6.55 1.09 -14.39
C GLY A 265 7.79 1.90 -14.74
N SER A 266 7.62 3.00 -15.47
CA SER A 266 8.71 3.91 -15.85
C SER A 266 9.37 4.58 -14.64
N ILE A 267 8.59 5.03 -13.65
CA ILE A 267 9.11 5.62 -12.41
C ILE A 267 9.92 4.58 -11.62
N CYS A 268 9.43 3.34 -11.52
CA CYS A 268 10.16 2.25 -10.86
C CYS A 268 11.47 1.93 -11.59
N VAL A 269 11.45 1.84 -12.93
CA VAL A 269 12.66 1.65 -13.75
C VAL A 269 13.65 2.78 -13.53
N ALA A 270 13.20 4.04 -13.62
CA ALA A 270 14.03 5.21 -13.38
C ALA A 270 14.62 5.21 -11.96
N THR A 271 13.81 4.89 -10.95
CA THR A 271 14.25 4.78 -9.56
C THR A 271 15.31 3.70 -9.38
N ILE A 272 15.16 2.54 -10.03
CA ILE A 272 16.10 1.43 -9.93
C ILE A 272 17.41 1.74 -10.67
N LEU A 273 17.34 2.30 -11.89
CA LEU A 273 18.51 2.52 -12.75
C LEU A 273 19.29 3.81 -12.43
N LEU A 274 18.61 4.90 -12.10
CA LEU A 274 19.23 6.20 -11.89
C LEU A 274 19.72 6.40 -10.45
N ASN A 275 19.17 5.67 -9.48
CA ASN A 275 19.56 5.78 -8.08
C ASN A 275 20.78 4.92 -7.73
N LYS A 276 21.93 5.28 -8.33
CA LYS A 276 23.24 4.63 -8.11
C LYS A 276 23.81 4.82 -6.69
N ARG A 277 23.27 5.78 -5.92
CA ARG A 277 23.80 6.19 -4.62
C ARG A 277 23.78 5.09 -3.55
N SER A 278 22.97 4.04 -3.72
CA SER A 278 22.84 2.96 -2.74
C SER A 278 23.30 1.59 -3.24
N LEU A 279 23.59 1.42 -4.53
CA LEU A 279 24.02 0.15 -5.13
C LEU A 279 25.06 0.41 -6.24
N PRO A 280 26.36 0.28 -5.96
CA PRO A 280 27.40 0.47 -6.98
C PRO A 280 27.32 -0.57 -8.12
N HIS A 281 26.63 -1.70 -7.91
CA HIS A 281 26.41 -2.77 -8.91
C HIS A 281 24.90 -3.11 -9.08
N GLY A 282 24.01 -2.13 -8.89
CA GLY A 282 22.56 -2.34 -8.90
C GLY A 282 21.97 -2.38 -10.30
N GLY A 283 21.60 -3.57 -10.77
CA GLY A 283 20.86 -3.77 -12.02
C GLY A 283 19.37 -4.01 -11.78
N LEU A 284 18.56 -3.77 -12.80
CA LEU A 284 17.13 -4.16 -12.85
C LEU A 284 16.93 -5.63 -12.42
N LEU A 285 17.91 -6.48 -12.76
CA LEU A 285 17.88 -7.94 -12.59
C LEU A 285 18.34 -8.42 -11.21
N THR A 286 18.79 -7.54 -10.30
CA THR A 286 19.17 -7.98 -8.95
C THR A 286 17.92 -8.14 -8.07
N MET A 287 17.28 -9.29 -8.19
CA MET A 287 15.98 -9.60 -7.58
C MET A 287 15.98 -9.42 -6.05
N GLY A 288 15.08 -8.59 -5.55
CA GLY A 288 14.87 -8.36 -4.12
C GLY A 288 15.75 -7.29 -3.51
N ARG A 289 16.77 -6.76 -4.21
CA ARG A 289 17.62 -5.69 -3.65
C ARG A 289 16.91 -4.35 -3.49
N ARG A 290 15.91 -4.09 -4.34
CA ARG A 290 15.03 -2.92 -4.29
C ARG A 290 13.60 -3.42 -4.12
N MET A 291 13.34 -4.12 -3.01
CA MET A 291 12.11 -4.90 -2.79
C MET A 291 10.83 -4.18 -3.23
N VAL A 292 10.59 -2.95 -2.75
CA VAL A 292 9.35 -2.22 -3.01
C VAL A 292 9.27 -1.70 -4.46
N PRO A 293 10.25 -0.95 -5.00
CA PRO A 293 10.21 -0.56 -6.41
C PRO A 293 10.14 -1.75 -7.39
N GLN A 294 10.87 -2.84 -7.11
CA GLN A 294 10.83 -4.04 -7.96
C GLN A 294 9.50 -4.79 -7.84
N TYR A 295 8.87 -4.80 -6.66
CA TYR A 295 7.55 -5.37 -6.46
C TYR A 295 6.53 -4.66 -7.36
N TYR A 296 6.47 -3.33 -7.29
CA TYR A 296 5.53 -2.54 -8.07
C TYR A 296 5.84 -2.59 -9.57
N LEU A 297 7.11 -2.64 -9.95
CA LEU A 297 7.52 -2.89 -11.34
C LEU A 297 7.00 -4.25 -11.83
N GLY A 298 7.22 -5.32 -11.06
CA GLY A 298 6.75 -6.66 -11.38
C GLY A 298 5.23 -6.69 -11.55
N SER A 299 4.49 -6.01 -10.66
CA SER A 299 3.04 -5.91 -10.76
C SER A 299 2.59 -5.11 -11.98
N CYS A 300 3.28 -4.03 -12.33
CA CYS A 300 2.98 -3.26 -13.54
C CYS A 300 3.20 -4.10 -14.80
N VAL A 301 4.26 -4.93 -14.84
CA VAL A 301 4.51 -5.85 -15.95
C VAL A 301 3.40 -6.89 -16.05
N VAL A 302 3.04 -7.55 -14.94
CA VAL A 302 1.94 -8.53 -14.91
C VAL A 302 0.63 -7.88 -15.36
N GLY A 303 0.28 -6.72 -14.79
CA GLY A 303 -0.94 -5.99 -15.15
C GLY A 303 -0.97 -5.59 -16.62
N LEU A 304 0.14 -5.06 -17.14
CA LEU A 304 0.27 -4.64 -18.53
C LEU A 304 0.12 -5.83 -19.51
N ILE A 305 0.73 -6.99 -19.21
CA ILE A 305 0.58 -8.20 -20.03
C ILE A 305 -0.89 -8.61 -20.13
N ILE A 306 -1.61 -8.62 -19.00
CA ILE A 306 -3.02 -9.01 -18.97
C ILE A 306 -3.89 -7.98 -19.69
N ILE A 307 -3.66 -6.68 -19.47
CA ILE A 307 -4.39 -5.60 -20.16
C ILE A 307 -4.17 -5.68 -21.67
N ILE A 308 -2.93 -5.88 -22.14
CA ILE A 308 -2.64 -6.06 -23.59
C ILE A 308 -3.34 -7.31 -24.13
N GLY A 309 -3.31 -8.43 -23.39
CA GLY A 309 -4.01 -9.65 -23.76
C GLY A 309 -5.53 -9.45 -23.88
N TRP A 310 -6.12 -8.67 -22.95
CA TRP A 310 -7.53 -8.29 -23.00
C TRP A 310 -7.84 -7.43 -24.23
N LEU A 311 -7.06 -6.37 -24.46
CA LEU A 311 -7.22 -5.48 -25.61
C LEU A 311 -7.12 -6.25 -26.93
N GLY A 312 -6.19 -7.20 -27.03
CA GLY A 312 -6.03 -8.04 -28.21
C GLY A 312 -7.26 -8.91 -28.51
N LYS A 313 -8.01 -9.33 -27.49
CA LYS A 313 -9.19 -10.20 -27.63
C LYS A 313 -10.51 -9.44 -27.73
N TYR A 314 -10.70 -8.42 -26.89
CA TYR A 314 -11.99 -7.74 -26.70
C TYR A 314 -11.97 -6.25 -27.06
N GLY A 315 -10.81 -5.70 -27.44
CA GLY A 315 -10.64 -4.26 -27.66
C GLY A 315 -10.78 -3.46 -26.36
N PHE A 316 -11.15 -2.18 -26.48
CA PHE A 316 -11.32 -1.26 -25.35
C PHE A 316 -12.61 -1.46 -24.54
N LYS A 317 -13.27 -2.60 -24.68
CA LYS A 317 -14.51 -2.91 -23.97
C LYS A 317 -14.21 -3.36 -22.54
N ASN A 318 -14.95 -2.83 -21.58
CA ASN A 318 -14.91 -3.34 -20.19
C ASN A 318 -15.54 -4.75 -20.10
N ARG A 319 -15.48 -5.38 -18.92
CA ARG A 319 -16.05 -6.72 -18.70
C ARG A 319 -17.52 -6.83 -19.12
N LYS A 320 -18.36 -5.85 -18.74
CA LYS A 320 -19.80 -5.82 -19.04
C LYS A 320 -20.07 -5.65 -20.54
N GLU A 321 -19.41 -4.69 -21.19
CA GLU A 321 -19.51 -4.40 -22.62
C GLU A 321 -19.00 -5.54 -23.51
N SER A 322 -18.06 -6.34 -22.99
CA SER A 322 -17.54 -7.52 -23.67
C SER A 322 -18.45 -8.76 -23.56
N GLY A 323 -19.51 -8.70 -22.74
CA GLY A 323 -20.43 -9.82 -22.51
C GLY A 323 -19.85 -10.96 -21.66
N VAL A 324 -18.75 -10.73 -20.94
CA VAL A 324 -18.08 -11.74 -20.11
C VAL A 324 -18.77 -11.91 -18.74
N ALA A 325 -19.48 -10.89 -18.27
CA ALA A 325 -20.34 -10.96 -17.11
C ALA A 325 -21.50 -9.98 -17.26
N THR A 326 -22.72 -10.47 -16.98
CA THR A 326 -23.94 -9.68 -16.80
C THR A 326 -24.03 -9.18 -15.37
#